data_AF-A0A940UD58-F1
#
_entry.id   AF-A0A940UD58-F1
#
_cell.length_a   1.000
_cell.length_b   1.000
_cell.length_c   1.000
_cell.angle_alpha   90.00
_cell.angle_beta   90.00
_cell.angle_gamma   90.00
#
_symmetry.space_group_name_H-M   'P 1'
#
loop_
_entity.id
_entity.type
_entity.pdbx_description
1 polymer ?
#
loop_
_entity_poly.entity_id
_entity_poly.type
_entity_poly.pdbx_seq_one_letter_code
_entity_poly.pdbx_strand_id
1 'polypeptide(L)'
;MQRQNVTLSLPQNLLRQAKHIATRHHKSLSEFMRESLEQRVEEVSGYKKAMERQIKLMSAGFDLGTCGTIKISRDDLHERG
;
A
#
# COMPACT_ATOMS: atom_id res chain seq x y z
N MET A 1 10.00 -12.65 12.93
CA MET A 1 10.50 -12.58 11.53
C MET A 1 11.99 -12.86 11.52
N GLN A 2 12.45 -13.73 10.63
CA GLN A 2 13.89 -13.98 10.44
C GLN A 2 14.52 -12.78 9.73
N ARG A 3 15.68 -12.33 10.19
CA ARG A 3 16.42 -11.19 9.58
C ARG A 3 17.68 -11.73 8.91
N GLN A 4 17.96 -11.23 7.71
CA GLN A 4 19.18 -11.54 6.96
C GLN A 4 19.98 -10.24 6.77
N ASN A 5 21.26 -10.27 7.14
CA ASN A 5 22.16 -9.14 6.93
C ASN A 5 22.60 -9.09 5.47
N VAL A 6 22.59 -7.89 4.88
CA VAL A 6 23.00 -7.63 3.50
C VAL A 6 24.03 -6.51 3.51
N THR A 7 25.14 -6.69 2.80
CA THR A 7 26.16 -5.66 2.59
C THR A 7 25.88 -4.93 1.28
N LEU A 8 25.83 -3.59 1.32
CA LEU A 8 25.53 -2.75 0.16
C LEU A 8 26.72 -1.84 -0.15
N SER A 9 27.12 -1.80 -1.41
CA SER A 9 28.07 -0.80 -1.91
C SER A 9 27.29 0.44 -2.37
N LEU A 10 27.40 1.53 -1.62
CA LEU A 10 26.70 2.79 -1.89
C LEU A 10 27.68 3.95 -2.08
N PRO A 11 27.36 4.96 -2.91
CA PRO A 11 28.18 6.16 -3.03
C PRO A 11 28.34 6.87 -1.68
N GLN A 12 29.56 7.33 -1.36
CA GLN A 12 29.83 8.02 -0.09
C GLN A 12 28.95 9.26 0.13
N ASN A 13 28.67 10.00 -0.95
CA ASN A 13 27.81 11.18 -0.91
C ASN A 13 26.37 10.82 -0.49
N LEU A 14 25.86 9.70 -1.01
CA LEU A 14 24.53 9.19 -0.67
C LEU A 14 24.47 8.76 0.80
N LEU A 15 25.48 8.04 1.28
CA LEU A 15 25.57 7.63 2.69
C LEU A 15 25.60 8.82 3.65
N ARG A 16 26.33 9.90 3.29
CA ARG A 16 26.37 11.15 4.07
C ARG A 16 24.99 11.79 4.17
N GLN A 17 24.28 11.91 3.04
CA GLN A 17 22.94 12.49 2.99
C GLN A 17 21.94 11.64 3.78
N ALA A 18 21.96 10.32 3.57
CA ALA A 18 21.09 9.39 4.28
C ALA A 18 21.31 9.44 5.80
N LYS A 19 22.57 9.51 6.26
CA LYS A 19 22.87 9.65 7.69
C LYS A 19 22.31 10.95 8.25
N HIS A 20 22.46 12.07 7.53
CA HIS A 20 21.93 13.35 7.97
C HIS A 20 20.40 13.34 8.08
N ILE A 21 19.70 12.73 7.11
CA ILE A 21 18.25 12.56 7.13
C ILE A 21 17.83 11.67 8.30
N ALA A 22 18.47 10.51 8.47
CA ALA A 22 18.17 9.59 9.58
C ALA A 22 18.29 10.27 10.94
N THR A 23 19.33 11.08 11.16
CA THR A 23 19.50 11.86 12.39
C THR A 23 18.37 12.88 12.59
N ARG A 24 17.92 13.58 11.54
CA ARG A 24 16.76 14.50 11.64
C ARG A 24 15.49 13.79 12.07
N HIS A 25 15.34 12.51 11.73
CA HIS A 25 14.21 11.68 12.12
C HIS A 25 14.43 10.90 13.42
N HIS A 26 15.54 11.16 14.15
CA HIS A 26 15.94 10.43 15.36
C HIS A 26 16.08 8.91 15.16
N LYS A 27 16.53 8.47 13.98
CA LYS A 27 16.69 7.06 13.62
C LYS A 27 18.14 6.72 13.32
N SER A 28 18.48 5.45 13.52
CA SER A 28 19.75 4.92 13.00
C SER A 28 19.71 4.82 11.46
N LEU A 29 20.87 4.82 10.81
CA LEU A 29 20.95 4.67 9.35
C LEU A 29 20.35 3.33 8.91
N SER A 30 20.65 2.24 9.63
CA SER A 30 20.12 0.90 9.33
C SER A 30 18.59 0.85 9.47
N GLU A 31 18.05 1.50 10.49
CA GLU A 31 16.60 1.59 10.69
C GLU A 31 15.92 2.42 9.59
N PHE A 32 16.48 3.57 9.24
CA PHE A 32 15.99 4.40 8.14
C PHE A 32 15.98 3.65 6.80
N MET A 33 17.04 2.88 6.51
CA MET A 33 17.10 2.05 5.29
C MET A 33 16.08 0.92 5.32
N ARG A 34 15.91 0.26 6.48
CA ARG A 34 14.92 -0.82 6.66
C ARG A 34 13.51 -0.31 6.38
N GLU A 35 13.11 0.79 7.01
CA GLU A 35 11.77 1.36 6.83
C GLU A 35 11.54 1.83 5.40
N SER A 36 12.53 2.48 4.79
CA SER A 36 12.44 2.91 3.39
C SER A 36 12.23 1.72 2.43
N LEU A 37 12.83 0.57 2.73
CA LEU A 37 12.66 -0.65 1.95
C LEU A 37 11.29 -1.28 2.20
N GLU A 38 10.88 -1.38 3.47
CA GLU A 38 9.56 -1.90 3.86
C GLU A 38 8.45 -1.09 3.21
N GLN A 39 8.52 0.24 3.26
CA GLN A 39 7.54 1.13 2.63
C GLN A 39 7.45 0.88 1.12
N ARG A 40 8.58 0.79 0.40
CA ARG A 40 8.56 0.52 -1.04
C ARG A 40 7.97 -0.85 -1.38
N VAL A 41 8.28 -1.87 -0.58
CA VAL A 41 7.71 -3.21 -0.77
C VAL A 41 6.20 -3.20 -0.48
N GLU A 42 5.77 -2.49 0.56
CA GLU A 42 4.37 -2.35 0.91
C GLU A 42 3.58 -1.57 -0.14
N GLU A 43 4.12 -0.46 -0.66
CA GLU A 43 3.49 0.32 -1.73
C GLU A 43 3.22 -0.55 -2.96
N VAL A 44 4.21 -1.33 -3.40
CA VAL A 44 4.07 -2.20 -4.57
C VAL A 44 3.14 -3.39 -4.28
N SER A 45 3.32 -4.05 -3.14
CA SER A 45 2.54 -5.26 -2.80
C SER A 45 1.10 -4.95 -2.41
N GLY A 46 0.86 -3.85 -1.69
CA GLY A 46 -0.45 -3.36 -1.29
C GLY A 46 -1.27 -2.93 -2.50
N TYR A 47 -0.67 -2.15 -3.40
CA TYR A 47 -1.31 -1.79 -4.67
C TYR A 47 -1.70 -3.03 -5.47
N LYS A 48 -0.76 -3.98 -5.66
CA LYS A 48 -1.02 -5.20 -6.42
C LYS A 48 -2.15 -6.04 -5.81
N LYS A 49 -2.14 -6.22 -4.49
CA LYS A 49 -3.22 -6.93 -3.77
C LYS A 49 -4.57 -6.24 -3.93
N ALA A 50 -4.62 -4.92 -3.81
CA ALA A 50 -5.84 -4.15 -3.98
C ALA A 50 -6.37 -4.25 -5.42
N MET A 51 -5.48 -4.14 -6.41
CA MET A 51 -5.80 -4.33 -7.82
C MET A 51 -6.37 -5.72 -8.10
N GLU A 52 -5.69 -6.78 -7.66
CA GLU A 52 -6.13 -8.16 -7.86
C GLU A 52 -7.49 -8.43 -7.19
N ARG A 53 -7.70 -7.91 -5.97
CA ARG A 53 -8.98 -7.99 -5.27
C ARG A 53 -10.09 -7.30 -6.08
N GLN A 54 -9.84 -6.10 -6.60
CA GLN A 54 -10.84 -5.34 -7.34
C GLN A 54 -11.19 -6.00 -8.67
N ILE A 55 -10.20 -6.51 -9.42
CA ILE A 55 -10.44 -7.26 -10.65
C ILE A 55 -11.30 -8.49 -10.36
N LYS A 56 -11.01 -9.23 -9.29
CA LYS A 56 -11.82 -10.39 -8.89
C LYS A 56 -13.26 -10.02 -8.57
N LEU A 57 -13.49 -8.91 -7.87
CA LEU A 57 -14.84 -8.40 -7.57
C LEU A 57 -15.58 -7.99 -8.85
N MET A 58 -14.91 -7.31 -9.77
CA MET A 58 -15.51 -6.90 -11.05
C MET A 58 -15.87 -8.10 -11.93
N SER A 59 -14.99 -9.10 -12.00
CA SER A 59 -15.25 -10.32 -12.78
C SER A 59 -16.34 -11.21 -12.17
N ALA A 60 -16.44 -11.27 -10.84
CA ALA A 60 -17.53 -11.97 -10.18
C ALA A 60 -18.87 -11.24 -10.36
N GLY A 61 -18.84 -9.91 -10.40
CA GLY A 61 -20.03 -9.08 -10.37
C GLY A 61 -20.71 -9.11 -9.00
N PHE A 62 -21.74 -8.27 -8.84
CA PHE A 62 -22.61 -8.30 -7.66
C PHE A 62 -24.02 -8.64 -8.11
N ASP A 63 -24.65 -9.62 -7.46
CA ASP A 63 -26.09 -9.78 -7.55
C ASP A 63 -26.75 -8.70 -6.71
N LEU A 64 -27.27 -7.68 -7.38
CA LEU A 64 -27.95 -6.56 -6.75
C LEU A 64 -29.44 -6.83 -6.53
N GLY A 65 -29.94 -8.05 -6.83
CA GLY A 65 -31.35 -8.41 -6.68
C GLY A 65 -32.30 -7.62 -7.61
N THR A 66 -31.76 -6.94 -8.62
CA THR A 66 -32.53 -6.07 -9.52
C THR A 66 -33.14 -6.84 -10.68
N CYS A 67 -32.70 -8.08 -10.95
CA CYS A 67 -33.11 -8.86 -12.11
C CYS A 67 -33.04 -8.04 -13.43
N GLY A 68 -32.08 -7.12 -13.54
CA GLY A 68 -31.91 -6.21 -14.69
C GLY A 68 -32.79 -4.95 -14.69
N THR A 69 -33.65 -4.77 -13.68
CA THR A 69 -34.54 -3.59 -13.56
C THR A 69 -34.36 -2.91 -12.21
N ILE A 70 -33.83 -1.70 -12.21
CA ILE A 70 -33.68 -0.90 -10.99
C ILE A 70 -35.01 -0.20 -10.70
N LYS A 71 -35.68 -0.58 -9.61
CA LYS A 71 -36.99 -0.04 -9.21
C LYS A 71 -36.95 1.03 -8.12
N ILE A 72 -35.81 1.17 -7.44
CA ILE A 72 -35.64 2.03 -6.28
C ILE A 72 -34.80 3.23 -6.71
N SER A 73 -35.27 4.45 -6.43
CA SER A 73 -34.51 5.66 -6.72
C SER A 73 -33.40 5.87 -5.67
N ARG A 74 -32.44 6.73 -5.99
CA ARG A 74 -31.39 7.12 -5.04
C ARG A 74 -31.97 7.71 -3.75
N ASP A 75 -33.04 8.51 -3.88
CA ASP A 75 -33.66 9.21 -2.76
C ASP A 75 -34.37 8.21 -1.83
N ASP A 76 -35.09 7.24 -2.40
CA ASP A 76 -35.71 6.13 -1.64
C ASP A 76 -34.69 5.26 -0.88
N LEU A 77 -33.47 5.12 -1.42
CA LEU A 77 -32.36 4.42 -0.76
C LEU A 77 -31.74 5.24 0.37
N HIS A 78 -31.63 6.56 0.19
CA HIS A 78 -31.05 7.46 1.18
C HIS A 78 -31.92 7.58 2.44
N GLU A 79 -33.25 7.55 2.28
CA GLU A 79 -34.20 7.62 3.39
C GLU A 79 -34.29 6.33 4.25
N ARG A 80 -33.58 5.25 3.86
CA ARG A 80 -33.56 3.97 4.58
C ARG A 80 -32.48 3.85 5.67
N GLY A 81 -31.61 4.84 5.82
CA GLY A 81 -30.56 4.90 6.83
C GLY A 81 -30.94 5.78 8.01
#